data_AF-A0A0P8X0C8-F1
#
_entry.id   AF-A0A0P8X0C8-F1
#
_cell.length_a   1.000
_cell.length_b   1.000
_cell.length_c   1.000
_cell.angle_alpha   90.00
_cell.angle_beta   90.00
_cell.angle_gamma   90.00
#
_symmetry.space_group_name_H-M   'P 1'
#
loop_
_entity.id
_entity.type
_entity.pdbx_description
1 polymer ?
#
loop_
_entity_poly.entity_id
_entity_poly.type
_entity_poly.pdbx_seq_one_letter_code
_entity_poly.pdbx_strand_id
1 'polypeptide(L)'
;MAVGVLKEIKEIEAAAENIKKEALAKSREIIKTATELAQKEIDAANESAQNQASGIIKEKEEEARKKANEILESSKEECAKIRNIPQQKIDRAVNLIIERIVRSHGHS
;
A
#
# COMPACT_ATOMS: atom_id res chain seq x y z
N MET A 1 -41.50 -9.21 -68.37
CA MET A 1 -41.26 -8.11 -67.41
C MET A 1 -41.51 -8.53 -65.97
N ALA A 2 -42.69 -9.01 -65.58
CA ALA A 2 -43.01 -9.35 -64.18
C ALA A 2 -42.08 -10.39 -63.50
N VAL A 3 -41.61 -11.41 -64.22
CA VAL A 3 -40.75 -12.47 -63.66
C VAL A 3 -39.32 -12.00 -63.35
N GLY A 4 -38.81 -11.01 -64.10
CA GLY A 4 -37.48 -10.42 -63.84
C GLY A 4 -37.48 -9.59 -62.56
N VAL A 5 -38.51 -8.76 -62.38
CA VAL A 5 -38.71 -7.94 -61.17
C VAL A 5 -38.83 -8.80 -59.91
N LEU A 6 -39.54 -9.93 -59.99
CA LEU A 6 -39.66 -10.87 -58.86
C LEU A 6 -38.32 -11.51 -58.48
N LYS A 7 -37.43 -11.77 -59.44
CA LYS A 7 -36.07 -12.27 -59.16
C LYS A 7 -35.21 -11.21 -58.48
N GLU A 8 -35.23 -9.98 -58.98
CA GLU A 8 -34.50 -8.86 -58.39
C GLU A 8 -34.95 -8.58 -56.95
N ILE A 9 -36.26 -8.60 -56.67
CA ILE A 9 -36.79 -8.44 -55.31
C ILE A 9 -36.23 -9.53 -54.39
N LYS A 10 -36.21 -10.79 -54.86
CA LYS A 10 -35.73 -11.92 -54.06
C LYS A 10 -34.22 -11.87 -53.79
N GLU A 11 -33.44 -11.37 -54.74
CA GLU A 11 -32.00 -11.13 -54.57
C GLU A 11 -31.74 -9.98 -53.59
N ILE A 12 -32.51 -8.91 -53.66
CA ILE A 12 -32.44 -7.78 -52.72
C ILE A 12 -32.80 -8.23 -51.29
N GLU A 13 -33.84 -9.06 -51.13
CA GLU A 13 -34.21 -9.62 -49.83
C GLU A 13 -33.11 -10.50 -49.24
N ALA A 14 -32.48 -11.35 -50.06
CA ALA A 14 -31.35 -12.17 -49.62
C ALA A 14 -30.13 -11.31 -49.23
N ALA A 15 -29.83 -10.26 -50.00
CA ALA A 15 -28.76 -9.32 -49.67
C ALA A 15 -29.05 -8.57 -48.36
N ALA A 16 -30.28 -8.12 -48.15
CA ALA A 16 -30.69 -7.46 -46.91
C ALA A 16 -30.59 -8.39 -45.69
N GLU A 17 -30.97 -9.66 -45.83
CA GLU A 17 -30.78 -10.66 -44.77
C GLU A 17 -29.31 -10.87 -44.41
N ASN A 18 -28.44 -10.95 -45.42
CA ASN A 18 -27.00 -11.11 -45.20
C ASN A 18 -26.40 -9.90 -44.49
N ILE A 19 -26.75 -8.68 -44.91
CA ILE A 19 -26.32 -7.45 -44.25
C ILE A 19 -26.76 -7.45 -42.78
N LYS A 20 -27.99 -7.88 -42.49
CA LYS A 20 -28.50 -7.97 -41.11
C LYS A 20 -27.72 -8.99 -40.27
N LYS A 21 -27.41 -10.16 -40.83
CA LYS A 21 -26.61 -11.19 -40.16
C LYS A 21 -25.19 -10.71 -39.88
N GLU A 22 -24.54 -10.06 -40.84
CA GLU A 22 -23.20 -9.50 -40.68
C GLU A 22 -23.18 -8.37 -39.63
N ALA A 23 -24.17 -7.48 -39.64
CA ALA A 23 -24.29 -6.42 -38.65
C ALA A 23 -24.44 -6.98 -37.22
N LEU A 24 -25.25 -8.03 -37.06
CA LEU A 24 -25.41 -8.71 -35.76
C LEU A 24 -24.12 -9.41 -35.32
N ALA A 25 -23.40 -10.05 -36.23
CA ALA A 25 -22.11 -10.68 -35.92
C ALA A 25 -21.08 -9.64 -35.46
N LYS A 26 -20.93 -8.54 -36.21
CA LYS A 26 -20.04 -7.43 -35.87
C LYS A 26 -20.41 -6.78 -34.55
N SER A 27 -21.70 -6.56 -34.28
CA SER A 27 -22.16 -6.01 -33.00
C SER A 27 -21.74 -6.90 -31.82
N ARG A 28 -21.90 -8.22 -31.94
CA ARG A 28 -21.47 -9.16 -30.89
C ARG A 28 -19.96 -9.15 -30.69
N GLU A 29 -19.20 -9.07 -31.78
CA GLU A 29 -17.74 -9.01 -31.73
C GLU A 29 -17.23 -7.72 -31.07
N ILE A 30 -17.84 -6.57 -31.38
CA ILE A 30 -17.54 -5.29 -30.74
C ILE A 30 -17.80 -5.38 -29.24
N ILE A 31 -18.96 -5.91 -28.83
CA ILE A 31 -19.31 -6.05 -27.41
C ILE A 31 -18.30 -6.96 -26.71
N LYS A 32 -17.99 -8.12 -27.29
CA LYS A 32 -17.04 -9.08 -26.72
C LYS A 32 -15.65 -8.45 -26.55
N THR A 33 -15.17 -7.76 -27.59
CA THR A 33 -13.85 -7.10 -27.56
C THR A 33 -13.83 -5.98 -26.52
N ALA A 34 -14.89 -5.18 -26.42
CA ALA A 34 -15.00 -4.13 -25.41
C ALA A 34 -15.00 -4.71 -23.99
N THR A 35 -15.70 -5.83 -23.76
CA THR A 35 -15.69 -6.50 -22.44
C THR A 35 -14.32 -7.08 -22.10
N GLU A 36 -13.61 -7.65 -23.06
CA GLU A 36 -12.26 -8.18 -22.84
C GLU A 36 -11.25 -7.07 -22.54
N LEU A 37 -11.34 -5.95 -23.26
CA LEU A 37 -10.51 -4.77 -23.00
C LEU A 37 -10.80 -4.16 -21.62
N ALA A 38 -12.08 -4.01 -21.27
CA ALA A 38 -12.49 -3.51 -19.96
C ALA A 38 -11.97 -4.41 -18.82
N GLN A 39 -12.05 -5.73 -18.97
CA GLN A 39 -11.53 -6.66 -17.97
C GLN A 39 -10.01 -6.52 -17.82
N LYS A 40 -9.27 -6.42 -18.93
CA LYS A 40 -7.83 -6.20 -18.91
C LYS A 40 -7.43 -4.89 -18.22
N GLU A 41 -8.18 -3.81 -18.46
CA GLU A 41 -7.92 -2.54 -17.78
C GLU A 41 -8.17 -2.62 -16.27
N ILE A 42 -9.25 -3.30 -15.86
CA ILE A 42 -9.55 -3.53 -14.43
C ILE A 42 -8.44 -4.35 -13.78
N ASP A 43 -8.00 -5.43 -14.43
CA ASP A 43 -6.93 -6.29 -13.91
C ASP A 43 -5.61 -5.51 -13.78
N ALA A 44 -5.24 -4.73 -14.80
CA ALA A 44 -4.05 -3.88 -14.76
C ALA A 44 -4.13 -2.78 -13.68
N ALA A 45 -5.30 -2.18 -13.49
CA ALA A 45 -5.52 -1.20 -12.42
C ALA A 45 -5.37 -1.84 -11.03
N ASN A 46 -5.91 -3.05 -10.84
CA ASN A 46 -5.80 -3.80 -9.60
C ASN A 46 -4.35 -4.19 -9.30
N GLU A 47 -3.60 -4.67 -10.30
CA GLU A 47 -2.19 -5.02 -10.14
C GLU A 47 -1.34 -3.79 -9.81
N SER A 48 -1.58 -2.67 -10.49
CA SER A 48 -0.93 -1.39 -10.19
C SER A 48 -1.23 -0.93 -8.76
N ALA A 49 -2.49 -1.00 -8.33
CA ALA A 49 -2.91 -0.65 -6.97
C ALA A 49 -2.24 -1.54 -5.91
N GLN A 50 -2.17 -2.86 -6.14
CA GLN A 50 -1.47 -3.79 -5.24
C GLN A 50 0.02 -3.47 -5.15
N ASN A 51 0.67 -3.20 -6.28
CA ASN A 51 2.08 -2.84 -6.32
C ASN A 51 2.34 -1.54 -5.55
N GLN A 52 1.52 -0.50 -5.76
CA GLN A 52 1.61 0.75 -5.01
C GLN A 52 1.39 0.55 -3.52
N ALA A 53 0.35 -0.20 -3.12
CA ALA A 53 0.09 -0.51 -1.73
C ALA A 53 1.27 -1.24 -1.07
N SER A 54 1.83 -2.25 -1.75
CA SER A 54 3.00 -2.97 -1.26
C SER A 54 4.25 -2.09 -1.14
N GLY A 55 4.42 -1.13 -2.07
CA GLY A 55 5.50 -0.15 -2.03
C GLY A 55 5.38 0.78 -0.83
N ILE A 56 4.18 1.33 -0.61
CA ILE A 56 3.90 2.21 0.55
C ILE A 56 4.14 1.47 1.85
N ILE A 57 3.68 0.22 1.97
CA ILE A 57 3.91 -0.57 3.19
C ILE A 57 5.40 -0.76 3.44
N LYS A 58 6.16 -1.19 2.43
CA LYS A 58 7.61 -1.37 2.56
C LYS A 58 8.34 -0.09 2.94
N GLU A 59 8.00 1.03 2.29
CA GLU A 59 8.58 2.34 2.60
C GLU A 59 8.31 2.75 4.05
N LYS A 60 7.07 2.57 4.52
CA LYS A 60 6.69 2.88 5.90
C LYS A 60 7.36 1.94 6.90
N GLU A 61 7.53 0.66 6.57
CA GLU A 61 8.28 -0.28 7.41
C GLU A 61 9.76 0.12 7.51
N GLU A 62 10.40 0.53 6.42
CA GLU A 62 11.79 1.00 6.43
C GLU A 62 11.95 2.29 7.22
N GLU A 63 11.06 3.27 7.03
CA GLU A 63 11.02 4.50 7.83
C GLU A 63 10.85 4.19 9.32
N ALA A 64 9.93 3.30 9.67
CA ALA A 64 9.67 2.90 11.04
C ALA A 64 10.90 2.21 11.66
N ARG A 65 11.57 1.32 10.91
CA ARG A 65 12.82 0.67 11.35
C ARG A 65 13.94 1.68 11.58
N LYS A 66 14.11 2.66 10.69
CA LYS A 66 15.12 3.73 10.85
C LYS A 66 14.86 4.53 12.13
N LYS A 67 13.63 5.01 12.32
CA LYS A 67 13.23 5.74 13.52
C LYS A 67 13.38 4.90 14.79
N ALA A 68 13.00 3.63 14.75
CA ALA A 68 13.17 2.73 15.88
C ALA A 68 14.66 2.57 16.24
N ASN A 69 15.53 2.40 15.26
CA ASN A 69 16.98 2.32 15.49
C ASN A 69 17.54 3.62 16.07
N GLU A 70 17.13 4.79 15.56
CA GLU A 70 17.53 6.09 16.10
C GLU A 70 17.13 6.25 17.58
N ILE A 71 15.89 5.89 17.93
CA ILE A 71 15.40 5.90 19.32
C ILE A 71 16.20 4.92 20.19
N LEU A 72 16.55 3.75 19.64
CA LEU A 72 17.25 2.71 20.39
C LEU A 72 18.70 3.12 20.67
N GLU A 73 19.38 3.72 19.70
CA GLU A 73 20.73 4.26 19.88
C GLU A 73 20.74 5.45 20.85
N SER A 74 19.81 6.41 20.72
CA SER A 74 19.72 7.53 21.67
C SER A 74 19.43 7.04 23.09
N SER A 75 18.54 6.06 23.25
CA SER A 75 18.23 5.45 24.54
C SER A 75 19.44 4.73 25.14
N LYS A 76 20.24 4.03 24.32
CA LYS A 76 21.49 3.40 24.77
C LYS A 76 22.49 4.43 25.28
N GLU A 77 22.67 5.54 24.56
CA GLU A 77 23.54 6.62 25.00
C GLU A 77 23.08 7.23 26.32
N GLU A 78 21.77 7.47 26.49
CA GLU A 78 21.21 7.96 27.75
C GLU A 78 21.43 6.97 28.90
N CYS A 79 21.16 5.68 28.67
CA CYS A 79 21.43 4.64 29.65
C CYS A 79 22.91 4.57 30.03
N ALA A 80 23.82 4.72 29.06
CA ALA A 80 25.26 4.76 29.30
C ALA A 80 25.66 5.99 30.14
N LYS A 81 25.07 7.16 29.89
CA LYS A 81 25.29 8.37 30.70
C LYS A 81 24.82 8.18 32.15
N ILE A 82 23.67 7.55 32.36
CA ILE A 82 23.14 7.24 33.70
C ILE A 82 24.03 6.21 34.40
N ARG A 83 24.54 5.21 33.67
CA ARG A 83 25.37 4.15 34.26
C ARG A 83 26.78 4.64 34.59
N ASN A 84 27.32 5.58 33.83
CA ASN A 84 28.64 6.17 34.02
C ASN A 84 28.61 7.43 34.90
N ILE A 85 27.76 7.46 35.93
CA ILE A 85 27.78 8.55 36.91
C ILE A 85 29.14 8.54 37.63
N PRO A 86 29.83 9.69 37.74
CA PRO A 86 31.12 9.75 38.42
C PRO A 86 31.03 9.29 39.87
N GLN A 87 31.98 8.46 40.31
CA GLN A 87 32.05 7.93 41.68
C GLN A 87 31.96 9.05 42.74
N GLN A 88 32.60 10.19 42.50
CA GLN A 88 32.52 11.36 43.38
C GLN A 88 31.09 11.85 43.66
N LYS A 89 30.17 11.76 42.68
CA LYS A 89 28.76 12.12 42.89
C LYS A 89 28.05 11.08 43.76
N ILE A 90 28.39 9.81 43.59
CA ILE A 90 27.87 8.71 44.41
C ILE A 90 28.35 8.88 45.85
N ASP A 91 29.64 9.08 46.06
CA ASP A 91 30.24 9.25 47.38
C ASP A 91 29.65 10.47 48.11
N ARG A 92 29.42 11.57 47.38
CA ARG A 92 28.75 12.76 47.93
C ARG A 92 27.31 12.48 48.33
N ALA A 93 26.56 11.71 47.54
CA ALA A 93 25.19 11.33 47.87
C ALA A 93 25.14 10.40 49.10
N VAL A 94 26.08 9.45 49.19
CA VAL A 94 26.23 8.55 50.36
C VAL A 94 26.54 9.36 51.62
N ASN A 95 27.50 10.28 51.57
CA ASN A 95 27.84 11.13 52.72
C ASN A 95 26.66 11.98 53.18
N LEU A 96 25.85 12.51 52.26
CA LEU A 96 24.66 13.30 52.59
C LEU A 96 23.60 12.44 53.31
N ILE A 97 23.43 11.18 52.91
CA ILE A 97 22.55 10.23 53.59
C ILE A 97 23.08 9.89 54.99
N ILE A 98 24.38 9.61 55.12
CA ILE A 98 25.02 9.32 56.41
C ILE A 98 24.88 10.51 57.37
N GLU A 99 25.20 11.73 56.92
CA GLU A 99 25.03 12.94 57.73
C GLU A 99 23.59 13.12 58.19
N ARG A 100 22.61 12.83 57.32
CA ARG A 100 21.19 12.91 57.69
C ARG A 100 20.83 11.91 58.79
N ILE A 101 21.26 10.66 58.66
CA ILE A 101 20.99 9.61 59.67
C ILE A 101 21.68 9.92 60.99
N VAL A 102 22.97 10.31 60.95
CA VAL A 102 23.77 10.62 62.13
C VAL A 102 23.21 11.85 62.85
N ARG A 103 22.78 12.90 62.14
CA ARG A 103 22.12 14.06 62.77
C ARG A 103 20.74 13.72 63.35
N SER A 104 20.01 12.75 62.79
CA SER A 104 18.73 12.30 63.33
C SER A 104 18.85 11.42 64.58
N HIS A 105 19.98 10.74 64.79
CA HIS A 105 20.20 9.83 65.93
C HIS A 105 21.27 10.33 66.92
N GLY A 106 21.99 11.40 66.58
CA GLY A 106 23.11 11.97 67.35
C GLY A 106 22.71 13.09 68.32
N HIS A 107 21.54 12.98 68.95
CA HIS A 107 21.24 13.74 70.16
C HIS A 107 21.38 12.83 71.38
N SER A 108 22.63 12.61 71.78
CA SER A 108 23.09 12.38 73.15
C SER A 108 24.52 12.88 73.26
#